data_AF-A0A959YU99-F1
#
_entry.id   AF-A0A959YU99-F1
#
_cell.length_a   1.000
_cell.length_b   1.000
_cell.length_c   1.000
_cell.angle_alpha   90.00
_cell.angle_beta   90.00
_cell.angle_gamma   90.00
#
_symmetry.space_group_name_H-M   'P 1'
#
loop_
_entity.id
_entity.type
_entity.pdbx_description
1 polymer ?
#
loop_
_entity_poly.entity_id
_entity_poly.type
_entity_poly.pdbx_seq_one_letter_code
_entity_poly.pdbx_strand_id
1 'polypeptide(L)'
;AGDGIIGDGAGDGRDAINRVSTTPKTTPKTTPKTMPNTIPIQNNPGGITGNDNPMLHKNISRVINWYKGRVTFESRKFNQEFGWQPRFHDHIIRNDREFHRIKNYILNNPGNWKDDIFNKQS
;
A
#
# COMPACT_ATOMS: atom_id res chain seq x y z
N ALA A 1 27.29 41.21 -1.60
CA ALA A 1 27.86 40.17 -0.72
C ALA A 1 27.00 40.10 0.54
N GLY A 2 26.45 38.93 0.85
CA GLY A 2 25.54 38.76 1.99
C GLY A 2 24.52 37.67 1.70
N ASP A 3 24.95 36.44 1.97
CA ASP A 3 24.35 35.14 1.63
C ASP A 3 23.07 34.86 2.44
N GLY A 4 21.98 34.47 1.78
CA GLY A 4 20.70 34.15 2.39
C GLY A 4 20.35 32.69 2.13
N ILE A 5 20.66 31.84 3.12
CA ILE A 5 20.43 30.39 3.14
C ILE A 5 18.99 30.07 2.75
N ILE A 6 18.81 29.50 1.55
CA ILE A 6 17.56 28.90 1.12
C ILE A 6 17.47 27.59 1.90
N GLY A 7 16.49 27.51 2.82
CA GLY A 7 16.27 26.30 3.60
C GLY A 7 15.96 25.14 2.65
N ASP A 8 16.91 24.22 2.52
CA ASP A 8 16.72 22.93 1.89
C ASP A 8 15.70 22.14 2.74
N GLY A 9 14.42 22.38 2.45
CA GLY A 9 13.34 21.51 2.84
C GLY A 9 13.50 20.21 2.06
N ALA A 10 14.44 19.37 2.49
CA ALA A 10 14.50 17.97 2.14
C ALA A 10 13.18 17.35 2.62
N GLY A 11 12.16 17.43 1.78
CA GLY A 11 10.93 16.68 1.94
C GLY A 11 11.35 15.23 1.92
N ASP A 12 11.41 14.64 3.11
CA ASP A 12 11.63 13.22 3.34
C ASP A 12 10.56 12.48 2.54
N GLY A 13 10.91 12.19 1.28
CA GLY A 13 10.12 11.45 0.34
C GLY A 13 9.96 10.07 0.93
N ARG A 14 8.82 9.84 1.57
CA ARG A 14 8.48 8.54 2.15
C ARG A 14 8.26 7.59 1.00
N ASP A 15 9.34 7.00 0.50
CA ASP A 15 9.28 6.05 -0.60
C ASP A 15 8.44 4.86 -0.18
N ALA A 16 7.34 4.66 -0.89
CA ALA A 16 6.29 3.70 -0.56
C ALA A 16 6.75 2.23 -0.54
N ILE A 17 8.00 1.94 -0.88
CA ILE A 17 8.60 0.61 -0.88
C ILE A 17 9.50 0.37 0.35
N ASN A 18 10.12 1.41 0.92
CA ASN A 18 11.09 1.28 2.00
C ASN A 18 10.67 2.10 3.22
N ARG A 19 9.69 1.61 3.99
CA ARG A 19 9.35 2.17 5.31
C ARG A 19 10.25 1.62 6.44
N VAL A 20 11.35 0.98 6.08
CA VAL A 20 12.48 0.63 6.94
C VAL A 20 13.68 1.39 6.37
N SER A 21 14.47 2.08 7.20
CA SER A 21 15.67 2.78 6.74
C SER A 21 16.53 1.87 5.87
N THR A 22 16.72 2.23 4.61
CA THR A 22 17.89 1.77 3.87
C THR A 22 19.08 2.56 4.38
N THR A 23 19.61 2.18 5.54
CA THR A 23 21.00 2.52 5.79
C THR A 23 21.81 1.71 4.78
N PRO A 24 22.67 2.32 3.95
CA PRO A 24 23.69 1.56 3.27
C PRO A 24 24.58 0.99 4.38
N LYS A 25 24.33 -0.25 4.77
CA LYS A 25 25.17 -0.96 5.73
C LYS A 25 26.46 -1.31 5.02
N THR A 26 27.36 -0.34 4.95
CA THR A 26 28.77 -0.57 4.64
C THR A 26 29.34 -1.43 5.75
N THR A 27 29.37 -2.74 5.54
CA THR A 27 30.24 -3.65 6.30
C THR A 27 30.98 -4.49 5.27
N PRO A 28 32.30 -4.31 5.11
CA PRO A 28 33.07 -5.13 4.19
C PRO A 28 33.15 -6.54 4.79
N LYS A 29 32.49 -7.52 4.15
CA LYS A 29 32.74 -8.93 4.43
C LYS A 29 33.60 -9.49 3.31
N THR A 30 34.89 -9.57 3.58
CA THR A 30 35.90 -10.17 2.71
C THR A 30 35.73 -11.69 2.65
N THR A 31 35.75 -12.22 1.41
CA THR A 31 36.29 -13.53 0.97
C THR A 31 35.42 -14.80 1.10
N PRO A 32 35.54 -15.82 0.22
CA PRO A 32 35.88 -15.88 -1.22
C PRO A 32 34.73 -16.42 -2.12
N LYS A 33 34.85 -16.21 -3.44
CA LYS A 33 34.08 -16.85 -4.51
C LYS A 33 34.16 -18.38 -4.42
N THR A 34 33.10 -19.03 -3.98
CA THR A 34 32.75 -20.40 -4.38
C THR A 34 31.25 -20.42 -4.62
N MET A 35 30.83 -20.78 -5.83
CA MET A 35 29.42 -21.02 -6.12
C MET A 35 29.01 -22.38 -5.54
N PRO A 36 28.02 -22.42 -4.63
CA PRO A 36 27.03 -23.48 -4.67
C PRO A 36 25.68 -22.85 -5.01
N ASN A 37 25.16 -23.26 -6.16
CA ASN A 37 23.86 -22.87 -6.68
C ASN A 37 22.78 -23.55 -5.84
N THR A 38 22.45 -23.01 -4.67
CA THR A 38 21.22 -23.33 -3.93
C THR A 38 20.85 -22.11 -3.10
N ILE A 39 20.05 -21.22 -3.67
CA ILE A 39 19.36 -20.22 -2.87
C ILE A 39 18.41 -21.02 -1.96
N PRO A 40 18.53 -20.97 -0.62
CA PRO A 40 17.49 -21.51 0.22
C PRO A 40 16.23 -20.73 -0.12
N ILE A 41 15.24 -21.39 -0.70
CA ILE A 41 13.91 -20.82 -0.93
C ILE A 41 13.35 -20.57 0.47
N GLN A 42 13.64 -19.39 1.02
CA GLN A 42 13.01 -18.94 2.25
C GLN A 42 11.55 -18.72 1.87
N ASN A 43 10.71 -19.69 2.24
CA ASN A 43 9.24 -19.63 2.14
C ASN A 43 8.70 -18.58 3.12
N ASN A 44 9.16 -17.34 3.00
CA ASN A 44 8.63 -16.23 3.77
C ASN A 44 7.34 -15.78 3.07
N PRO A 45 6.19 -15.84 3.75
CA PRO A 45 4.88 -15.57 3.15
C PRO A 45 4.73 -14.12 2.65
N GLY A 46 5.68 -13.22 2.97
CA GLY A 46 5.69 -11.84 2.50
C GLY A 46 6.64 -11.52 1.35
N GLY A 47 7.22 -12.52 0.68
CA GLY A 47 8.10 -12.29 -0.48
C GLY A 47 9.29 -11.41 -0.13
N ILE A 48 9.59 -10.40 -0.98
CA ILE A 48 10.69 -9.45 -0.78
C ILE A 48 10.64 -8.70 0.56
N THR A 49 9.44 -8.53 1.13
CA THR A 49 9.22 -7.80 2.40
C THR A 49 9.23 -8.73 3.61
N GLY A 50 9.19 -10.06 3.42
CA GLY A 50 9.22 -11.03 4.50
C GLY A 50 8.15 -10.78 5.58
N ASN A 51 8.56 -10.74 6.84
CA ASN A 51 7.64 -10.58 7.98
C ASN A 51 7.04 -9.17 8.10
N ASP A 52 7.61 -8.17 7.43
CA ASP A 52 7.11 -6.80 7.46
C ASP A 52 5.97 -6.56 6.46
N ASN A 53 5.58 -7.59 5.70
CA ASN A 53 4.50 -7.46 4.74
C ASN A 53 3.20 -7.10 5.48
N PRO A 54 2.65 -5.89 5.28
CA PRO A 54 1.42 -5.42 5.90
C PRO A 54 0.22 -6.34 5.63
N MET A 55 0.25 -7.11 4.53
CA MET A 55 -0.78 -8.06 4.13
C MET A 55 -0.83 -9.31 5.03
N LEU A 56 0.22 -9.58 5.82
CA LEU A 56 0.23 -10.67 6.80
C LEU A 56 -0.45 -10.28 8.12
N HIS A 57 -0.86 -9.01 8.29
CA HIS A 57 -1.46 -8.56 9.54
C HIS A 57 -2.96 -8.90 9.60
N LYS A 58 -3.41 -9.32 10.78
CA LYS A 58 -4.81 -9.66 11.08
C LYS A 58 -5.77 -8.44 11.16
N ASN A 59 -5.32 -7.24 10.79
CA ASN A 59 -6.08 -6.00 10.91
C ASN A 59 -6.35 -5.39 9.53
N ILE A 60 -7.63 -5.33 9.15
CA ILE A 60 -8.10 -4.76 7.88
C ILE A 60 -7.67 -3.30 7.69
N SER A 61 -7.67 -2.48 8.75
CA SER A 61 -7.27 -1.08 8.67
C SER A 61 -5.80 -0.93 8.25
N ARG A 62 -4.92 -1.84 8.67
CA ARG A 62 -3.49 -1.82 8.28
C ARG A 62 -3.31 -2.17 6.81
N VAL A 63 -4.05 -3.17 6.34
CA VAL A 63 -4.09 -3.57 4.92
C VAL A 63 -4.59 -2.43 4.05
N ILE A 64 -5.72 -1.81 4.41
CA ILE A 64 -6.33 -0.71 3.67
C ILE A 64 -5.42 0.53 3.65
N ASN A 65 -4.79 0.88 4.78
CA ASN A 65 -3.86 2.01 4.84
C ASN A 65 -2.67 1.83 3.89
N TRP A 66 -2.12 0.63 3.80
CA TRP A 66 -1.04 0.32 2.87
C TRP A 66 -1.50 0.34 1.42
N TYR A 67 -2.64 -0.27 1.12
CA TYR A 67 -3.23 -0.25 -0.22
C TYR A 67 -3.47 1.18 -0.70
N LYS A 68 -4.19 1.99 0.09
CA LYS A 68 -4.46 3.40 -0.23
C LYS A 68 -3.17 4.18 -0.39
N GLY A 69 -2.17 3.95 0.47
CA GLY A 69 -0.86 4.59 0.38
C GLY A 69 -0.13 4.27 -0.94
N ARG A 70 -0.09 3.00 -1.35
CA ARG A 70 0.56 2.61 -2.60
C ARG A 70 -0.16 3.18 -3.81
N VAL A 71 -1.48 3.10 -3.85
CA VAL A 71 -2.25 3.63 -4.97
C VAL A 71 -2.14 5.16 -5.03
N THR A 72 -2.12 5.87 -3.89
CA THR A 72 -1.88 7.32 -3.88
C THR A 72 -0.51 7.66 -4.48
N PHE A 73 0.53 6.93 -4.09
CA PHE A 73 1.88 7.13 -4.63
C PHE A 73 1.92 6.96 -6.16
N GLU A 74 1.29 5.92 -6.69
CA GLU A 74 1.23 5.69 -8.14
C GLU A 74 0.33 6.71 -8.85
N SER A 75 -0.85 7.01 -8.31
CA SER A 75 -1.83 7.90 -8.94
C SER A 75 -1.33 9.33 -9.00
N ARG A 76 -0.60 9.80 -7.98
CA ARG A 76 -0.05 11.16 -7.93
C ARG A 76 1.06 11.43 -8.93
N LYS A 77 1.62 10.39 -9.56
CA LYS A 77 2.51 10.56 -10.72
C LYS A 77 1.78 11.14 -11.94
N PHE A 78 0.46 10.93 -12.02
CA PHE A 78 -0.38 11.38 -13.13
C PHE A 78 -1.33 12.52 -12.72
N ASN A 79 -1.84 12.49 -11.50
CA ASN A 79 -2.74 13.51 -10.95
C ASN A 79 -2.34 13.87 -9.52
N GLN A 80 -1.66 15.01 -9.34
CA GLN A 80 -1.15 15.45 -8.04
C GLN A 80 -2.26 15.67 -7.00
N GLU A 81 -3.45 16.07 -7.44
CA GLU A 81 -4.61 16.34 -6.59
C GLU A 81 -5.38 15.05 -6.20
N PHE A 82 -4.90 13.87 -6.61
CA PHE A 82 -5.54 12.62 -6.22
C PHE A 82 -5.62 12.46 -4.70
N GLY A 83 -6.84 12.20 -4.24
CA GLY A 83 -7.18 11.97 -2.84
C GLY A 83 -8.27 10.91 -2.70
N TRP A 84 -8.18 10.16 -1.61
CA TRP A 84 -9.22 9.20 -1.23
C TRP A 84 -10.34 9.90 -0.46
N GLN A 85 -11.56 9.38 -0.60
CA GLN A 85 -12.60 9.62 0.40
C GLN A 85 -12.08 9.19 1.79
N PRO A 86 -12.25 10.03 2.83
CA PRO A 86 -11.83 9.68 4.19
C PRO A 86 -12.49 8.40 4.70
N ARG A 87 -11.75 7.65 5.54
CA ARG A 87 -12.20 6.38 6.15
C ARG A 87 -12.56 5.32 5.09
N PHE A 88 -13.16 4.22 5.52
CA PHE A 88 -13.70 3.18 4.65
C PHE A 88 -14.89 2.53 5.36
N HIS A 89 -15.77 1.90 4.59
CA HIS A 89 -16.85 1.09 5.12
C HIS A 89 -16.38 -0.37 5.18
N ASP A 90 -16.52 -0.98 6.36
CA ASP A 90 -16.30 -2.39 6.57
C ASP A 90 -17.56 -3.06 7.12
N HIS A 91 -17.79 -4.29 6.70
CA HIS A 91 -18.94 -5.08 7.11
C HIS A 91 -18.58 -6.56 7.14
N ILE A 92 -18.78 -7.21 8.30
CA ILE A 92 -18.50 -8.64 8.48
C ILE A 92 -19.69 -9.45 7.99
N ILE A 93 -19.48 -10.27 6.97
CA ILE A 93 -20.48 -11.20 6.44
C ILE A 93 -20.56 -12.42 7.36
N ARG A 94 -21.72 -12.66 7.97
CA ARG A 94 -21.91 -13.71 9.00
C ARG A 94 -22.73 -14.91 8.54
N ASN A 95 -23.39 -14.82 7.39
CA ASN A 95 -24.22 -15.89 6.86
C ASN A 95 -24.33 -15.83 5.32
N ASP A 96 -24.82 -16.92 4.73
CA ASP A 96 -24.94 -17.05 3.29
C ASP A 96 -25.92 -16.04 2.68
N ARG A 97 -27.05 -15.76 3.35
CA ARG A 97 -28.04 -14.81 2.82
C ARG A 97 -27.41 -13.42 2.62
N GLU A 98 -26.63 -12.99 3.60
CA GLU A 98 -25.90 -11.74 3.55
C GLU A 98 -24.81 -11.74 2.48
N PHE A 99 -24.07 -12.85 2.35
CA PHE A 99 -23.09 -13.03 1.28
C PHE A 99 -23.72 -12.82 -0.10
N HIS A 100 -24.83 -13.51 -0.38
CA HIS A 100 -25.52 -13.39 -1.68
C HIS A 100 -26.01 -11.97 -1.93
N ARG A 101 -26.57 -11.30 -0.92
CA ARG A 101 -27.02 -9.91 -1.04
C ARG A 101 -25.88 -8.96 -1.38
N ILE A 102 -24.76 -9.03 -0.64
CA ILE A 102 -23.62 -8.13 -0.85
C ILE A 102 -22.92 -8.42 -2.17
N LYS A 103 -22.76 -9.70 -2.54
CA LYS A 103 -22.23 -10.09 -3.85
C LYS A 103 -23.07 -9.52 -4.98
N ASN A 104 -24.39 -9.66 -4.91
CA ASN A 104 -25.30 -9.12 -5.92
C ASN A 104 -25.22 -7.58 -5.97
N TYR A 105 -25.09 -6.90 -4.83
CA TYR A 105 -24.88 -5.45 -4.82
C TYR A 105 -23.58 -5.06 -5.56
N ILE A 106 -22.45 -5.69 -5.23
CA ILE A 106 -21.15 -5.36 -5.85
C ILE A 106 -21.19 -5.56 -7.37
N LEU A 107 -21.80 -6.65 -7.84
CA LEU A 107 -21.90 -6.96 -9.27
C LEU A 107 -22.78 -5.95 -10.03
N ASN A 108 -23.89 -5.52 -9.41
CA ASN A 108 -24.85 -4.64 -10.07
C ASN A 108 -24.55 -3.14 -9.86
N ASN A 109 -23.66 -2.79 -8.93
CA ASN A 109 -23.33 -1.40 -8.60
C ASN A 109 -22.92 -0.55 -9.83
N PRO A 110 -22.06 -1.01 -10.76
CA PRO A 110 -21.71 -0.22 -11.94
C PRO A 110 -22.92 0.13 -12.81
N GLY A 111 -23.90 -0.78 -12.93
CA GLY A 111 -25.12 -0.56 -13.70
C GLY A 111 -26.11 0.36 -12.97
N ASN A 112 -26.17 0.25 -11.64
CA ASN A 112 -27.11 1.01 -10.80
C ASN A 112 -26.57 2.36 -10.35
N TRP A 113 -25.33 2.71 -10.73
CA TRP A 113 -24.63 3.89 -10.19
C TRP A 113 -25.43 5.19 -10.33
N LYS A 114 -26.11 5.41 -11.46
CA LYS A 114 -26.87 6.65 -11.72
C LYS A 114 -28.04 6.85 -10.75
N ASP A 115 -28.64 5.75 -10.31
CA ASP A 115 -29.83 5.74 -9.46
C ASP A 115 -29.48 5.43 -7.98
N ASP A 116 -28.18 5.32 -7.67
CA ASP A 116 -27.70 4.98 -6.35
C ASP A 116 -27.86 6.14 -5.37
N ILE A 117 -28.40 5.86 -4.17
CA ILE A 117 -28.68 6.85 -3.12
C ILE A 117 -27.41 7.54 -2.58
N PHE A 118 -26.25 6.91 -2.73
CA PHE A 118 -24.96 7.46 -2.34
C PHE A 118 -24.31 8.26 -3.48
N ASN A 119 -24.82 8.15 -4.71
CA ASN A 119 -24.43 8.99 -5.83
C ASN A 119 -25.23 10.30 -5.81
N LYS A 120 -24.87 11.20 -4.90
CA LYS A 120 -25.41 12.56 -4.89
C LYS A 120 -24.78 13.34 -6.05
N GLN A 121 -25.58 13.63 -7.08
CA GLN A 121 -25.18 14.55 -8.13
C GLN A 121 -24.84 15.90 -7.48
N SER A 122 -23.61 16.35 -7.68
CA SER A 122 -23.11 17.67 -7.24
C SER A 122 -23.17 18.64 -8.40
#